data_AF-A0A9D6F755-F1
#
_entry.id   AF-A0A9D6F755-F1
#
_cell.length_a   1.000
_cell.length_b   1.000
_cell.length_c   1.000
_cell.angle_alpha   90.00
_cell.angle_beta   90.00
_cell.angle_gamma   90.00
#
_symmetry.space_group_name_H-M   'P 1'
#
loop_
_entity.id
_entity.type
_entity.pdbx_description
1 polymer ?
#
loop_
_entity_poly.entity_id
_entity_poly.type
_entity_poly.pdbx_seq_one_letter_code
_entity_poly.pdbx_strand_id
1 'polypeptide(L)'
;MQQNRHQTAPSTVNQQAQHSETAGGSSLIRLADMPNHVPPGRNGKKRHKTTIFRYATRGVAGVRLEVWRLPDGWYSSREAWDRFVEQLTAARRTGPSTPRVLSPTAAKRQNSVEAEIEAVRASIGRQATASKDEGAPEPSAPKPRWDADRAELWFGNRLCKRFRQKAKNQRIILATFQDDDWPSRIDDPLSPDPDPETDNRQRLADAVRRLNKNPCILFELDGTSEGILWAPRQP
;
A
#
# COMPACT_ATOMS: atom_id res chain seq x y z
N MET A 1 -17.76 67.76 -29.28
CA MET A 1 -18.51 66.60 -28.74
C MET A 1 -17.89 65.32 -29.31
N GLN A 2 -17.47 64.41 -28.42
CA GLN A 2 -17.30 62.94 -28.56
C GLN A 2 -16.47 62.40 -29.75
N GLN A 3 -15.19 62.02 -29.56
CA GLN A 3 -14.66 60.72 -29.08
C GLN A 3 -14.84 59.55 -30.07
N ASN A 4 -13.73 59.07 -30.65
CA ASN A 4 -13.62 57.71 -31.21
C ASN A 4 -12.17 57.20 -31.01
N ARG A 5 -11.95 56.38 -29.97
CA ARG A 5 -10.73 55.58 -29.75
C ARG A 5 -11.16 54.12 -29.79
N HIS A 6 -10.77 53.40 -30.85
CA HIS A 6 -10.84 51.94 -30.88
C HIS A 6 -9.71 51.38 -30.02
N GLN A 7 -10.05 50.79 -28.88
CA GLN A 7 -9.16 49.94 -28.11
C GLN A 7 -9.44 48.47 -28.42
N THR A 8 -8.32 47.79 -28.64
CA THR A 8 -8.01 46.37 -28.65
C THR A 8 -8.79 45.54 -27.62
N ALA A 9 -9.32 44.41 -28.08
CA ALA A 9 -9.85 43.33 -27.23
C ALA A 9 -8.71 42.53 -26.57
N PRO A 10 -8.82 42.15 -25.28
CA PRO A 10 -8.06 41.05 -24.73
C PRO A 10 -8.92 39.79 -24.57
N SER A 11 -8.37 38.72 -25.15
CA SER A 11 -8.44 37.30 -24.80
C SER A 11 -9.37 36.87 -23.66
N THR A 12 -10.33 36.02 -24.03
CA THR A 12 -11.07 35.10 -23.15
C THR A 12 -10.11 34.17 -22.39
N VAL A 13 -9.79 34.51 -21.15
CA VAL A 13 -9.22 33.57 -20.19
C VAL A 13 -10.37 32.86 -19.46
N ASN A 14 -10.39 31.56 -19.68
CA ASN A 14 -11.22 30.53 -19.07
C ASN A 14 -11.17 30.61 -17.53
N GLN A 15 -12.20 31.18 -16.90
CA GLN A 15 -12.42 31.10 -15.44
C GLN A 15 -13.50 30.05 -15.16
N GLN A 16 -13.06 28.80 -15.01
CA GLN A 16 -13.79 27.77 -14.27
C GLN A 16 -13.00 27.48 -13.00
N ALA A 17 -13.24 28.25 -11.96
CA ALA A 17 -13.06 27.86 -10.57
C ALA A 17 -13.68 28.93 -9.68
N GLN A 18 -14.24 28.50 -8.55
CA GLN A 18 -14.69 29.31 -7.41
C GLN A 18 -16.15 29.77 -7.43
N HIS A 19 -17.06 28.80 -7.33
CA HIS A 19 -18.20 28.97 -6.42
C HIS A 19 -17.96 28.06 -5.23
N SER A 20 -17.53 28.66 -4.13
CA SER A 20 -17.32 28.03 -2.82
C SER A 20 -17.85 29.01 -1.78
N GLU A 21 -19.12 28.86 -1.41
CA GLU A 21 -19.69 29.49 -0.20
C GLU A 21 -20.84 28.60 0.30
N THR A 22 -20.55 27.67 1.21
CA THR A 22 -20.66 27.73 2.69
C THR A 22 -22.08 27.56 3.22
N ALA A 23 -22.41 26.35 3.65
CA ALA A 23 -23.39 26.07 4.70
C ALA A 23 -23.11 24.67 5.25
N GLY A 24 -22.57 24.58 6.48
CA GLY A 24 -22.61 23.46 7.45
C GLY A 24 -22.68 21.97 7.02
N GLY A 25 -22.41 21.63 5.77
CA GLY A 25 -22.55 20.31 5.19
C GLY A 25 -21.17 19.77 4.89
N SER A 26 -20.87 18.59 5.42
CA SER A 26 -19.68 17.82 5.08
C SER A 26 -19.53 17.80 3.56
N SER A 27 -18.57 18.57 3.02
CA SER A 27 -18.35 18.66 1.58
C SER A 27 -18.05 17.25 1.06
N LEU A 28 -19.02 16.68 0.34
CA LEU A 28 -18.92 15.33 -0.18
C LEU A 28 -17.90 15.31 -1.33
N ILE A 29 -16.91 14.46 -1.17
CA ILE A 29 -15.82 14.22 -2.10
C ILE A 29 -16.04 12.83 -2.72
N ARG A 30 -16.05 12.75 -4.05
CA ARG A 30 -16.08 11.45 -4.73
C ARG A 30 -14.87 10.62 -4.29
N LEU A 31 -15.09 9.35 -4.02
CA LEU A 31 -14.04 8.46 -3.49
C LEU A 31 -12.84 8.34 -4.45
N ALA A 32 -13.07 8.53 -5.76
CA ALA A 32 -12.03 8.57 -6.79
C ALA A 32 -11.12 9.82 -6.69
N ASP A 33 -11.65 10.95 -6.19
CA ASP A 33 -10.94 12.22 -6.07
C ASP A 33 -10.28 12.40 -4.69
N MET A 34 -10.70 11.61 -3.71
CA MET A 34 -10.17 11.59 -2.34
C MET A 34 -8.63 11.56 -2.25
N PRO A 35 -7.86 10.85 -3.10
CA PRO A 35 -6.40 10.94 -3.14
C PRO A 35 -5.80 12.35 -3.23
N ASN A 36 -6.54 13.32 -3.76
CA ASN A 36 -6.11 14.71 -3.88
C ASN A 36 -6.38 15.53 -2.61
N HIS A 37 -7.22 15.02 -1.72
CA HIS A 37 -7.64 15.69 -0.49
C HIS A 37 -6.92 15.12 0.75
N VAL A 38 -6.40 13.90 0.69
CA VAL A 38 -5.69 13.28 1.81
C VAL A 38 -4.20 13.63 1.80
N PRO A 39 -3.56 13.74 2.98
CA PRO A 39 -2.11 13.91 3.07
C PRO A 39 -1.37 12.80 2.31
N PRO A 40 -0.26 13.12 1.62
CA PRO A 40 0.57 12.10 0.98
C PRO A 40 1.16 11.14 2.02
N GLY A 41 1.53 9.94 1.57
CA GLY A 41 2.21 8.96 2.42
C GLY A 41 3.63 9.39 2.80
N ARG A 42 4.32 8.54 3.58
CA ARG A 42 5.69 8.76 4.07
C ARG A 42 6.70 9.12 2.97
N ASN A 43 6.46 8.67 1.74
CA ASN A 43 7.32 8.91 0.58
C ASN A 43 6.91 10.16 -0.24
N GLY A 44 6.02 11.02 0.28
CA GLY A 44 5.47 12.18 -0.43
C GLY A 44 4.51 11.84 -1.58
N LYS A 45 4.32 10.55 -1.88
CA LYS A 45 3.41 10.08 -2.94
C LYS A 45 1.95 10.10 -2.46
N LYS A 46 1.05 10.50 -3.36
CA LYS A 46 -0.41 10.44 -3.13
C LYS A 46 -0.83 8.99 -2.91
N ARG A 47 -1.83 8.79 -2.05
CA ARG A 47 -2.44 7.46 -1.86
C ARG A 47 -3.10 7.02 -3.15
N HIS A 48 -2.95 5.76 -3.51
CA HIS A 48 -3.63 5.25 -4.69
C HIS A 48 -5.15 5.23 -4.46
N LYS A 49 -5.95 5.56 -5.48
CA LYS A 49 -7.43 5.57 -5.37
C LYS A 49 -7.98 4.25 -4.82
N THR A 50 -7.40 3.13 -5.24
CA THR A 50 -7.79 1.80 -4.79
C THR A 50 -7.60 1.60 -3.29
N THR A 51 -6.58 2.20 -2.70
CA THR A 51 -6.35 2.18 -1.25
C THR A 51 -7.49 2.86 -0.50
N ILE A 52 -8.02 3.96 -1.04
CA ILE A 52 -9.20 4.64 -0.49
C ILE A 52 -10.46 3.77 -0.62
N PHE A 53 -10.68 3.15 -1.79
CA PHE A 53 -11.78 2.21 -1.98
C PHE A 53 -11.70 1.03 -0.99
N ARG A 54 -10.50 0.50 -0.72
CA ARG A 54 -10.27 -0.55 0.29
C ARG A 54 -10.69 -0.09 1.69
N TYR A 55 -10.34 1.13 2.08
CA TYR A 55 -10.72 1.67 3.39
C TYR A 55 -12.24 1.77 3.55
N ALA A 56 -12.96 2.10 2.49
CA ALA A 56 -14.42 2.14 2.49
C ALA A 56 -15.07 0.74 2.54
N THR A 57 -14.59 -0.19 1.72
CA THR A 57 -15.24 -1.50 1.56
C THR A 57 -14.84 -2.52 2.63
N ARG A 58 -13.56 -2.61 2.97
CA ARG A 58 -13.01 -3.61 3.90
C ARG A 58 -12.47 -3.00 5.20
N GLY A 59 -12.00 -1.75 5.13
CA GLY A 59 -11.33 -1.11 6.26
C GLY A 59 -9.90 -1.60 6.46
N VAL A 60 -9.33 -1.25 7.60
CA VAL A 60 -7.96 -1.61 8.02
C VAL A 60 -7.91 -1.57 9.54
N ALA A 61 -7.31 -2.59 10.17
CA ALA A 61 -7.25 -2.74 11.63
C ALA A 61 -8.63 -2.62 12.33
N GLY A 62 -9.68 -3.15 11.69
CA GLY A 62 -11.06 -3.08 12.20
C GLY A 62 -11.77 -1.74 12.02
N VAL A 63 -11.10 -0.74 11.44
CA VAL A 63 -11.63 0.61 11.22
C VAL A 63 -11.99 0.78 9.75
N ARG A 64 -13.18 1.32 9.44
CA ARG A 64 -13.67 1.54 8.07
C ARG A 64 -13.89 3.02 7.80
N LEU A 65 -13.63 3.44 6.57
CA LEU A 65 -13.92 4.79 6.11
C LEU A 65 -15.42 4.93 5.88
N GLU A 66 -16.02 5.94 6.50
CA GLU A 66 -17.42 6.30 6.31
C GLU A 66 -17.65 6.79 4.87
N VAL A 67 -18.67 6.21 4.22
CA VAL A 67 -18.99 6.47 2.81
C VAL A 67 -20.48 6.45 2.57
N TRP A 68 -20.90 7.26 1.58
CA TRP A 68 -22.27 7.33 1.09
C TRP A 68 -22.32 6.84 -0.36
N ARG A 69 -23.34 6.02 -0.68
CA ARG A 69 -23.62 5.58 -2.05
C ARG A 69 -24.65 6.51 -2.68
N LEU A 70 -24.24 7.23 -3.71
CA LEU A 70 -25.11 8.03 -4.57
C LEU A 70 -25.26 7.35 -5.94
N PRO A 71 -26.26 7.71 -6.77
CA PRO A 71 -26.51 7.06 -8.06
C PRO A 71 -25.28 7.03 -8.99
N ASP A 72 -24.43 8.03 -8.88
CA ASP A 72 -23.26 8.25 -9.73
C ASP A 72 -21.94 7.76 -9.12
N GLY A 73 -21.90 7.35 -7.85
CA GLY A 73 -20.62 7.05 -7.21
C GLY A 73 -20.64 6.74 -5.71
N TRP A 74 -19.45 6.48 -5.19
CA TRP A 74 -19.18 6.45 -3.76
C TRP A 74 -18.61 7.78 -3.35
N TYR A 75 -19.06 8.30 -2.22
CA TYR A 75 -18.67 9.58 -1.68
C TYR A 75 -18.21 9.41 -0.24
N SER A 76 -17.31 10.27 0.18
CA SER A 76 -16.92 10.41 1.57
C SER A 76 -16.69 11.89 1.84
N SER A 77 -16.34 12.28 3.06
CA SER A 77 -16.05 13.67 3.41
C SER A 77 -14.65 13.77 4.00
N ARG A 78 -14.11 14.99 4.06
CA ARG A 78 -12.84 15.23 4.76
C ARG A 78 -12.94 14.88 6.24
N GLU A 79 -14.05 15.19 6.89
CA GLU A 79 -14.28 14.83 8.30
C GLU A 79 -14.33 13.32 8.51
N ALA A 80 -14.97 12.58 7.61
CA ALA A 80 -14.99 11.11 7.64
C ALA A 80 -13.58 10.53 7.55
N TRP A 81 -12.72 11.14 6.73
CA TRP A 81 -11.31 10.77 6.65
C TRP A 81 -10.56 11.06 7.96
N ASP A 82 -10.76 12.23 8.56
CA ASP A 82 -10.08 12.61 9.80
C ASP A 82 -10.47 11.69 10.96
N ARG A 83 -11.77 11.37 11.11
CA ARG A 83 -12.26 10.37 12.09
C ARG A 83 -11.68 8.98 11.82
N PHE A 84 -11.59 8.58 10.56
CA PHE A 84 -11.01 7.31 10.17
C PHE A 84 -9.53 7.20 10.58
N VAL A 85 -8.74 8.26 10.36
CA VAL A 85 -7.32 8.33 10.76
C VAL A 85 -7.17 8.33 12.28
N GLU A 86 -8.03 9.05 12.99
CA GLU A 86 -8.03 9.09 14.45
C GLU A 86 -8.34 7.70 15.03
N GLN A 87 -9.40 7.05 14.54
CA GLN A 87 -9.76 5.68 14.94
C GLN A 87 -8.67 4.67 14.61
N LEU A 88 -8.00 4.78 13.46
CA LEU A 88 -6.86 3.96 13.10
C LEU A 88 -5.67 4.14 14.06
N THR A 89 -5.40 5.39 14.43
CA THR A 89 -4.32 5.72 15.36
C THR A 89 -4.65 5.20 16.76
N ALA A 90 -5.89 5.33 17.20
CA ALA A 90 -6.39 4.77 18.45
C ALA A 90 -6.30 3.23 18.43
N ALA A 91 -6.82 2.56 17.40
CA ALA A 91 -6.77 1.10 17.28
C ALA A 91 -5.34 0.53 17.35
N ARG A 92 -4.35 1.26 16.82
CA ARG A 92 -2.93 0.90 16.95
C ARG A 92 -2.35 1.11 18.35
N ARG A 93 -2.90 2.05 19.14
CA ARG A 93 -2.48 2.32 20.52
C ARG A 93 -3.16 1.40 21.53
N THR A 94 -4.44 1.06 21.30
CA THR A 94 -5.29 0.30 22.23
C THR A 94 -5.32 -1.20 21.93
N GLY A 95 -4.83 -1.63 20.77
CA GLY A 95 -4.74 -3.05 20.45
C GLY A 95 -3.91 -3.76 21.53
N PRO A 96 -4.39 -4.88 22.12
CA PRO A 96 -3.54 -5.69 22.96
C PRO A 96 -2.28 -6.01 22.15
N SER A 97 -1.11 -5.84 22.76
CA SER A 97 0.12 -6.45 22.29
C SER A 97 -0.08 -7.96 22.38
N THR A 98 -0.88 -8.55 21.49
CA THR A 98 -0.89 -9.99 21.30
C THR A 98 0.55 -10.33 20.94
N PRO A 99 1.25 -11.15 21.74
CA PRO A 99 2.54 -11.65 21.32
C PRO A 99 2.28 -12.29 19.97
N ARG A 100 2.88 -11.70 18.93
CA ARG A 100 2.85 -12.18 17.56
C ARG A 100 3.09 -13.68 17.63
N VAL A 101 2.04 -14.50 17.43
CA VAL A 101 2.15 -15.96 17.50
C VAL A 101 3.19 -16.33 16.45
N LEU A 102 4.39 -16.64 16.95
CA LEU A 102 5.52 -17.02 16.14
C LEU A 102 5.09 -18.29 15.42
N SER A 103 5.13 -18.24 14.08
CA SER A 103 4.80 -19.40 13.26
C SER A 103 5.68 -20.59 13.65
N PRO A 104 5.29 -21.84 13.34
CA PRO A 104 6.09 -23.03 13.63
C PRO A 104 7.56 -22.95 13.12
N THR A 105 7.79 -22.08 12.12
CA THR A 105 9.11 -21.75 11.55
C THR A 105 9.98 -20.87 12.46
N ALA A 106 9.39 -20.06 13.33
CA ALA A 106 10.09 -19.24 14.31
C ALA A 106 10.52 -20.06 15.55
N ALA A 107 9.77 -21.10 15.94
CA ALA A 107 10.20 -22.05 16.97
C ALA A 107 11.42 -22.88 16.52
N LYS A 108 11.49 -23.28 15.24
CA LYS A 108 12.68 -23.92 14.66
C LYS A 108 13.90 -22.99 14.60
N ARG A 109 13.68 -21.68 14.38
CA ARG A 109 14.75 -20.66 14.48
C ARG A 109 15.26 -20.51 15.90
N GLN A 110 14.38 -20.61 16.90
CA GLN A 110 14.77 -20.42 18.30
C GLN A 110 15.69 -21.54 18.80
N ASN A 111 15.42 -22.80 18.45
CA ASN A 111 16.31 -23.93 18.79
C ASN A 111 17.64 -23.90 18.01
N SER A 112 17.63 -23.39 16.77
CA SER A 112 18.87 -23.19 16.00
C SER A 112 19.73 -22.09 16.60
N VAL A 113 19.11 -20.99 17.05
CA VAL A 113 19.78 -19.87 17.72
C VAL A 113 20.36 -20.29 19.07
N GLU A 114 19.68 -21.16 19.83
CA GLU A 114 20.18 -21.65 21.12
C GLU A 114 21.40 -22.58 20.97
N ALA A 115 21.37 -23.48 19.98
CA ALA A 115 22.52 -24.34 19.64
C ALA A 115 23.72 -23.53 19.09
N GLU A 116 23.45 -22.45 18.37
CA GLU A 116 24.47 -21.54 17.83
C GLU A 116 25.06 -20.63 18.93
N ILE A 117 24.25 -20.20 19.92
CA ILE A 117 24.68 -19.49 21.13
C ILE A 117 25.60 -20.37 21.99
N GLU A 118 25.31 -21.67 22.11
CA GLU A 118 26.13 -22.60 22.89
C GLU A 118 27.47 -22.92 22.19
N ALA A 119 27.46 -23.05 20.85
CA ALA A 119 28.67 -23.18 20.04
C ALA A 119 29.56 -21.92 20.07
N VAL A 120 28.95 -20.73 20.15
CA VAL A 120 29.64 -19.44 20.28
C VAL A 120 30.18 -19.21 21.70
N ARG A 121 29.49 -19.68 22.74
CA ARG A 121 30.02 -19.69 24.13
C ARG A 121 31.26 -20.57 24.27
N ALA A 122 31.34 -21.68 23.55
CA ALA A 122 32.50 -22.58 23.56
C ALA A 122 33.74 -22.00 22.85
N SER A 123 33.56 -21.07 21.91
CA SER A 123 34.65 -20.48 21.12
C SER A 123 35.22 -19.17 21.69
N ILE A 124 34.47 -18.47 22.56
CA ILE A 124 34.83 -17.14 23.11
C ILE A 124 35.60 -17.19 24.46
N GLY A 125 36.08 -18.36 24.88
CA GLY A 125 36.86 -18.54 26.12
C GLY A 125 38.31 -18.04 26.12
N ARG A 126 38.81 -17.38 25.07
CA ARG A 126 40.17 -16.84 25.04
C ARG A 126 40.20 -15.42 24.48
N GLN A 127 40.58 -14.48 25.36
CA GLN A 127 40.92 -13.05 25.13
C GLN A 127 39.69 -12.12 25.06
N ALA A 128 39.20 -11.55 26.16
CA ALA A 128 39.77 -10.55 27.09
C ALA A 128 39.82 -9.11 26.54
N THR A 129 38.96 -8.29 27.19
CA THR A 129 39.06 -6.86 27.54
C THR A 129 38.68 -5.75 26.53
N ALA A 130 37.56 -5.11 26.89
CA ALA A 130 37.32 -3.66 27.02
C ALA A 130 36.95 -2.82 25.78
N SER A 131 35.62 -2.57 25.67
CA SER A 131 34.96 -1.26 25.46
C SER A 131 35.12 -0.55 24.10
N LYS A 132 34.12 0.11 23.47
CA LYS A 132 32.69 0.39 23.68
C LYS A 132 32.26 1.28 22.48
N ASP A 133 31.04 1.07 21.94
CA ASP A 133 30.29 1.90 20.94
C ASP A 133 30.89 2.02 19.51
N GLU A 134 30.16 1.91 18.39
CA GLU A 134 28.72 1.94 18.10
C GLU A 134 28.35 0.87 17.03
N GLY A 135 27.11 0.37 17.11
CA GLY A 135 26.60 -0.73 16.30
C GLY A 135 26.22 -0.36 14.85
N ALA A 136 26.68 -1.19 13.91
CA ALA A 136 26.10 -1.30 12.57
C ALA A 136 25.01 -2.39 12.56
N PRO A 137 23.85 -2.19 11.89
CA PRO A 137 22.78 -3.18 11.86
C PRO A 137 23.06 -4.34 10.87
N GLU A 138 22.89 -5.58 11.35
CA GLU A 138 22.98 -6.84 10.58
C GLU A 138 21.92 -6.93 9.44
N PRO A 139 22.25 -7.58 8.29
CA PRO A 139 21.48 -7.49 7.05
C PRO A 139 20.15 -8.26 7.09
N SER A 140 19.04 -7.52 7.20
CA SER A 140 17.70 -8.05 6.96
C SER A 140 17.59 -8.66 5.56
N ALA A 141 16.98 -9.84 5.42
CA ALA A 141 16.73 -10.48 4.13
C ALA A 141 16.11 -9.48 3.12
N PRO A 142 16.56 -9.46 1.86
CA PRO A 142 16.17 -8.43 0.91
C PRO A 142 14.66 -8.49 0.67
N LYS A 143 13.96 -7.41 0.99
CA LYS A 143 12.55 -7.25 0.61
C LYS A 143 12.45 -6.97 -0.89
N PRO A 144 11.36 -7.38 -1.54
CA PRO A 144 11.04 -6.90 -2.87
C PRO A 144 10.86 -5.38 -2.86
N ARG A 145 11.04 -4.76 -4.02
CA ARG A 145 10.81 -3.33 -4.22
C ARG A 145 10.09 -3.12 -5.54
N TRP A 146 9.04 -2.31 -5.53
CA TRP A 146 8.31 -1.90 -6.72
C TRP A 146 8.59 -0.44 -7.05
N ASP A 147 9.08 -0.20 -8.26
CA ASP A 147 9.21 1.14 -8.84
C ASP A 147 8.03 1.39 -9.80
N ALA A 148 7.08 2.20 -9.37
CA ALA A 148 5.89 2.53 -10.15
C ALA A 148 6.18 3.41 -11.37
N ASP A 149 7.24 4.22 -11.33
CA ASP A 149 7.59 5.20 -12.35
C ASP A 149 8.28 4.50 -13.52
N ARG A 150 9.18 3.57 -13.20
CA ARG A 150 9.87 2.70 -14.19
C ARG A 150 9.07 1.45 -14.55
N ALA A 151 8.03 1.15 -13.79
CA ALA A 151 7.27 -0.09 -13.85
C ALA A 151 8.19 -1.32 -13.73
N GLU A 152 9.02 -1.33 -12.68
CA GLU A 152 10.03 -2.36 -12.43
C GLU A 152 9.86 -3.01 -11.05
N LEU A 153 9.87 -4.34 -11.05
CA LEU A 153 9.89 -5.16 -9.85
C LEU A 153 11.31 -5.66 -9.59
N TRP A 154 11.82 -5.34 -8.41
CA TRP A 154 13.16 -5.67 -7.94
C TRP A 154 13.09 -6.59 -6.72
N PHE A 155 14.11 -7.42 -6.54
CA PHE A 155 14.35 -8.20 -5.33
C PHE A 155 15.82 -8.06 -4.94
N GLY A 156 16.10 -7.33 -3.87
CA GLY A 156 17.45 -6.83 -3.60
C GLY A 156 17.98 -6.02 -4.79
N ASN A 157 19.14 -6.42 -5.33
CA ASN A 157 19.77 -5.79 -6.49
C ASN A 157 19.38 -6.43 -7.84
N ARG A 158 18.49 -7.42 -7.83
CA ARG A 158 18.09 -8.15 -9.05
C ARG A 158 16.81 -7.55 -9.63
N LEU A 159 16.86 -7.15 -10.90
CA LEU A 159 15.66 -6.80 -11.66
C LEU A 159 14.90 -8.09 -12.01
N CYS A 160 13.70 -8.23 -11.48
CA CYS A 160 12.91 -9.44 -11.65
C CYS A 160 11.95 -9.31 -12.82
N LYS A 161 11.36 -8.12 -13.01
CA LYS A 161 10.45 -7.88 -14.12
C LYS A 161 10.30 -6.41 -14.45
N ARG A 162 10.30 -6.08 -15.75
CA ARG A 162 9.89 -4.76 -16.27
C ARG A 162 8.56 -4.90 -17.02
N PHE A 163 7.58 -4.07 -16.69
CA PHE A 163 6.25 -4.12 -17.28
C PHE A 163 6.15 -3.10 -18.42
N ARG A 164 6.23 -3.59 -19.68
CA ARG A 164 6.15 -2.72 -20.88
C ARG A 164 4.72 -2.29 -21.24
N GLN A 165 3.73 -3.12 -20.93
CA GLN A 165 2.31 -2.84 -21.18
C GLN A 165 1.62 -2.33 -19.91
N LYS A 166 0.49 -1.62 -20.05
CA LYS A 166 -0.35 -1.17 -18.93
C LYS A 166 -1.04 -2.35 -18.23
N ALA A 167 -0.28 -3.14 -17.47
CA ALA A 167 -0.76 -4.25 -16.66
C ALA A 167 -1.44 -3.75 -15.38
N LYS A 168 -2.59 -3.09 -15.52
CA LYS A 168 -3.31 -2.36 -14.45
C LYS A 168 -3.41 -3.16 -13.15
N ASN A 169 -3.95 -4.38 -13.19
CA ASN A 169 -4.16 -5.20 -12.01
C ASN A 169 -2.84 -5.60 -11.33
N GLN A 170 -1.82 -5.94 -12.10
CA GLN A 170 -0.50 -6.33 -11.58
C GLN A 170 0.18 -5.14 -10.90
N ARG A 171 0.09 -3.94 -11.50
CA ARG A 171 0.61 -2.71 -10.90
C ARG A 171 -0.11 -2.33 -9.61
N ILE A 172 -1.43 -2.54 -9.54
CA ILE A 172 -2.21 -2.32 -8.31
C ILE A 172 -1.71 -3.25 -7.20
N ILE A 173 -1.53 -4.54 -7.49
CA ILE A 173 -1.02 -5.51 -6.53
C ILE A 173 0.37 -5.10 -6.00
N LEU A 174 1.30 -4.78 -6.90
CA LEU A 174 2.67 -4.41 -6.53
C LEU A 174 2.72 -3.06 -5.79
N ALA A 175 1.91 -2.08 -6.20
CA ALA A 175 1.78 -0.83 -5.49
C ALA A 175 1.22 -1.03 -4.08
N THR A 176 0.25 -1.92 -3.91
CA THR A 176 -0.31 -2.24 -2.59
C THR A 176 0.74 -2.85 -1.67
N PHE A 177 1.49 -3.84 -2.16
CA PHE A 177 2.62 -4.38 -1.40
C PHE A 177 3.61 -3.27 -1.02
N GLN A 178 3.97 -2.39 -1.95
CA GLN A 178 4.92 -1.32 -1.69
C GLN A 178 4.42 -0.27 -0.69
N ASP A 179 3.13 0.09 -0.75
CA ASP A 179 2.50 1.05 0.16
C ASP A 179 2.40 0.52 1.59
N ASP A 180 2.21 -0.81 1.73
CA ASP A 180 2.09 -1.50 3.01
C ASP A 180 3.45 -2.07 3.52
N ASP A 181 4.58 -1.70 2.90
CA ASP A 181 5.96 -2.14 3.21
C ASP A 181 6.24 -3.66 3.08
N TRP A 182 5.67 -4.25 2.04
CA TRP A 182 5.80 -5.65 1.63
C TRP A 182 5.45 -6.66 2.73
N PRO A 183 4.21 -6.63 3.28
CA PRO A 183 3.78 -7.63 4.26
C PRO A 183 3.70 -9.01 3.60
N SER A 184 3.79 -10.09 4.38
CA SER A 184 3.77 -11.47 3.87
C SER A 184 2.46 -11.84 3.15
N ARG A 185 1.37 -11.13 3.47
CA ARG A 185 0.06 -11.24 2.83
C ARG A 185 -0.54 -9.85 2.71
N ILE A 186 -1.13 -9.53 1.57
CA ILE A 186 -2.10 -8.43 1.41
C ILE A 186 -3.46 -9.02 1.05
N ASP A 187 -4.53 -8.35 1.42
CA ASP A 187 -5.86 -8.68 0.91
C ASP A 187 -5.98 -8.23 -0.57
N ASP A 188 -6.94 -8.80 -1.31
CA ASP A 188 -7.16 -8.55 -2.73
C ASP A 188 -7.33 -7.05 -3.00
N PRO A 189 -6.35 -6.38 -3.61
CA PRO A 189 -6.43 -4.95 -3.82
C PRO A 189 -7.26 -4.62 -5.06
N LEU A 190 -7.77 -5.57 -5.83
CA LEU A 190 -8.50 -5.28 -7.04
C LEU A 190 -9.96 -4.94 -6.71
N SER A 191 -10.41 -3.71 -7.03
CA SER A 191 -11.81 -3.31 -6.85
C SER A 191 -12.74 -4.23 -7.63
N PRO A 192 -13.88 -4.69 -7.09
CA PRO A 192 -14.80 -5.56 -7.84
C PRO A 192 -15.20 -4.87 -9.16
N ASP A 193 -15.25 -5.64 -10.25
CA ASP A 193 -15.75 -5.09 -11.51
C ASP A 193 -17.25 -4.74 -11.36
N PRO A 194 -17.72 -3.64 -11.98
CA PRO A 194 -19.12 -3.21 -11.88
C PRO A 194 -20.08 -4.15 -12.61
N ASP A 195 -19.53 -5.01 -13.48
CA ASP A 195 -20.26 -6.05 -14.18
C ASP A 195 -20.33 -7.31 -13.30
N PRO A 196 -21.53 -7.72 -12.84
CA PRO A 196 -21.70 -8.91 -12.01
C PRO A 196 -21.36 -10.22 -12.73
N GLU A 197 -21.24 -10.23 -14.06
CA GLU A 197 -20.84 -11.43 -14.81
C GLU A 197 -19.32 -11.70 -14.77
N THR A 198 -18.51 -10.69 -14.43
CA THR A 198 -17.05 -10.87 -14.35
C THR A 198 -16.67 -11.49 -13.01
N ASP A 199 -16.17 -12.73 -13.05
CA ASP A 199 -15.69 -13.41 -11.84
C ASP A 199 -14.43 -12.73 -11.27
N ASN A 200 -14.62 -11.98 -10.18
CA ASN A 200 -13.56 -11.31 -9.44
C ASN A 200 -12.44 -12.28 -9.03
N ARG A 201 -12.80 -13.54 -8.73
CA ARG A 201 -11.85 -14.60 -8.36
C ARG A 201 -10.95 -14.96 -9.54
N GLN A 202 -11.53 -15.16 -10.72
CA GLN A 202 -10.78 -15.46 -11.94
C GLN A 202 -9.83 -14.31 -12.30
N ARG A 203 -10.28 -13.06 -12.16
CA ARG A 203 -9.45 -11.88 -12.43
C ARG A 203 -8.23 -11.78 -11.52
N LEU A 204 -8.40 -12.04 -10.23
CA LEU A 204 -7.30 -12.03 -9.27
C LEU A 204 -6.32 -13.18 -9.54
N ALA A 205 -6.84 -14.40 -9.76
CA ALA A 205 -6.04 -15.56 -10.11
C ALA A 205 -5.20 -15.32 -11.39
N ASP A 206 -5.79 -14.71 -12.42
CA ASP A 206 -5.09 -14.34 -13.65
C ASP A 206 -4.00 -13.29 -13.41
N ALA A 207 -4.25 -12.30 -12.55
CA ALA A 207 -3.26 -11.29 -12.19
C ALA A 207 -2.06 -11.91 -11.48
N VAL A 208 -2.29 -12.80 -10.50
CA VAL A 208 -1.25 -13.54 -9.77
C VAL A 208 -0.48 -14.47 -10.70
N ARG A 209 -1.17 -15.26 -11.55
CA ARG A 209 -0.55 -16.11 -12.57
C ARG A 209 0.37 -15.33 -13.49
N ARG A 210 -0.03 -14.12 -13.90
CA ARG A 210 0.81 -13.25 -14.75
C ARG A 210 1.95 -12.58 -13.98
N LEU A 211 1.78 -12.27 -12.70
CA LEU A 211 2.86 -11.78 -11.83
C LEU A 211 3.96 -12.84 -11.70
N ASN A 212 3.58 -14.11 -11.50
CA ASN A 212 4.50 -15.25 -11.41
C ASN A 212 5.31 -15.56 -12.66
N LYS A 213 5.04 -14.88 -13.78
CA LYS A 213 5.97 -14.82 -14.92
C LYS A 213 7.15 -13.90 -14.59
N ASN A 214 7.90 -14.24 -13.54
CA ASN A 214 9.14 -13.59 -13.12
C ASN A 214 10.04 -14.63 -12.39
N PRO A 215 11.37 -14.46 -12.38
CA PRO A 215 12.29 -15.47 -11.86
C PRO A 215 12.65 -15.33 -10.38
N CYS A 216 12.21 -14.28 -9.68
CA CYS A 216 12.71 -13.99 -8.32
C CYS A 216 11.68 -14.11 -7.20
N ILE A 217 10.40 -13.89 -7.50
CA ILE A 217 9.35 -13.73 -6.52
C ILE A 217 8.17 -14.59 -6.95
N LEU A 218 7.69 -15.42 -6.03
CA LEU A 218 6.46 -16.17 -6.17
C LEU A 218 5.34 -15.40 -5.47
N PHE A 219 4.21 -15.25 -6.14
CA PHE A 219 2.96 -14.74 -5.60
C PHE A 219 1.95 -15.89 -5.55
N GLU A 220 1.25 -16.04 -4.44
CA GLU A 220 0.25 -17.09 -4.27
C GLU A 220 -1.06 -16.49 -3.77
N LEU A 221 -2.17 -17.14 -4.09
CA LEU A 221 -3.43 -16.82 -3.42
C LEU A 221 -3.42 -17.46 -2.03
N ASP A 222 -4.12 -16.84 -1.10
CA ASP A 222 -4.24 -17.32 0.28
C ASP A 222 -5.18 -18.52 0.49
N GLY A 223 -5.59 -19.18 -0.59
CA GLY A 223 -6.54 -20.29 -0.56
C GLY A 223 -8.00 -19.84 -0.53
N THR A 224 -8.32 -18.71 0.09
CA THR A 224 -9.68 -18.11 0.08
C THR A 224 -9.93 -17.26 -1.16
N SER A 225 -8.88 -16.93 -1.92
CA SER A 225 -8.94 -16.02 -3.08
C SER A 225 -9.33 -14.59 -2.71
N GLU A 226 -9.14 -14.23 -1.45
CA GLU A 226 -9.37 -12.89 -0.92
C GLU A 226 -8.07 -12.16 -0.62
N GLY A 227 -6.93 -12.82 -0.79
CA GLY A 227 -5.62 -12.25 -0.52
C GLY A 227 -4.51 -12.88 -1.36
N ILE A 228 -3.36 -12.22 -1.32
CA ILE A 228 -2.16 -12.55 -2.08
C ILE A 228 -0.99 -12.60 -1.11
N LEU A 229 -0.26 -13.71 -1.12
CA LEU A 229 1.01 -13.87 -0.44
C LEU A 229 2.16 -13.67 -1.43
N TRP A 230 3.34 -13.38 -0.90
CA TRP A 230 4.57 -13.44 -1.67
C TRP A 230 5.66 -14.20 -0.92
N ALA A 231 6.53 -14.84 -1.69
CA ALA A 231 7.72 -15.51 -1.19
C ALA A 231 8.89 -15.31 -2.16
N PRO A 232 10.14 -15.24 -1.68
CA PRO A 232 11.29 -15.32 -2.57
C PRO A 232 11.31 -16.68 -3.26
N ARG A 233 11.57 -16.68 -4.57
CA ARG A 233 11.81 -17.90 -5.32
C ARG A 233 13.21 -18.39 -4.94
N GLN A 234 13.31 -19.53 -4.28
CA GLN A 234 14.61 -20.13 -4.01
C GLN A 234 15.34 -20.39 -5.35
N PRO A 235 16.65 -20.12 -5.43
CA PRO A 235 17.43 -20.30 -6.64
C PRO A 235 17.44 -21.76 -7.11
#